data_AF-A0ABD6DPS3-F1
#
_entry.id   AF-A0ABD6DPS3-F1
#
_cell.length_a   1.000
_cell.length_b   1.000
_cell.length_c   1.000
_cell.angle_alpha   90.00
_cell.angle_beta   90.00
_cell.angle_gamma   90.00
#
_symmetry.space_group_name_H-M   'P 1'
#
loop_
_entity.id
_entity.type
_entity.pdbx_description
1 polymer ?
#
loop_
_entity_poly.entity_id
_entity_poly.type
_entity_poly.pdbx_seq_one_letter_code
_entity_poly.pdbx_strand_id
1 'polypeptide(L)'
;MMREPTYQKIRNEMHTDHYRIPDPNRVGGVISVVRGVLDTRQVDWKIRVREGTLQNACDYYHDGELISSGDWFRFEFVSINEAGDTVQFAHQHGGGEMPLDEWIEGAAKGHIEDELGEVWNDVKEMSESEQ
;
A
#
# COMPACT_ATOMS: atom_id res chain seq x y z
N MET A 1 17.66 6.43 15.70
CA MET A 1 18.53 7.63 15.69
C MET A 1 18.08 8.48 14.50
N MET A 2 17.81 9.77 14.72
CA MET A 2 16.82 10.62 14.01
C MET A 2 16.75 10.50 12.46
N ARG A 3 15.66 9.86 11.95
CA ARG A 3 15.16 9.87 10.56
C ARG A 3 14.23 11.07 10.24
N GLU A 4 14.12 12.01 11.17
CA GLU A 4 13.14 13.12 11.18
C GLU A 4 13.15 14.02 9.92
N PRO A 5 14.31 14.37 9.32
CA PRO A 5 14.33 15.18 8.10
C PRO A 5 13.72 14.46 6.89
N THR A 6 13.93 13.15 6.77
CA THR A 6 13.42 12.34 5.67
C THR A 6 11.90 12.23 5.75
N TYR A 7 11.35 11.94 6.94
CA TYR A 7 9.91 11.89 7.14
C TYR A 7 9.24 13.24 6.96
N GLN A 8 9.88 14.33 7.42
CA GLN A 8 9.36 15.67 7.20
C GLN A 8 9.32 16.00 5.71
N LYS A 9 10.36 15.62 4.94
CA LYS A 9 10.39 15.76 3.49
C LYS A 9 9.26 14.97 2.82
N ILE A 10 9.13 13.68 3.16
CA ILE A 10 8.06 12.82 2.62
C ILE A 10 6.70 13.45 2.90
N ARG A 11 6.40 13.83 4.14
CA ARG A 11 5.11 14.46 4.49
C ARG A 11 4.80 15.74 3.72
N ASN A 12 5.83 16.52 3.38
CA ASN A 12 5.68 17.82 2.74
C ASN A 12 5.66 17.73 1.22
N GLU A 13 6.36 16.77 0.63
CA GLU A 13 6.69 16.75 -0.81
C GLU A 13 6.16 15.51 -1.53
N MET A 14 5.74 14.47 -0.80
CA MET A 14 5.12 13.29 -1.41
C MET A 14 3.79 13.63 -2.07
N HIS A 15 3.57 13.04 -3.23
CA HIS A 15 2.28 13.04 -3.90
C HIS A 15 1.69 11.63 -3.93
N THR A 16 0.36 11.53 -3.80
CA THR A 16 -0.38 10.28 -3.89
C THR A 16 -1.46 10.31 -4.97
N ASP A 17 -1.47 9.31 -5.84
CA ASP A 17 -2.56 9.06 -6.81
C ASP A 17 -3.31 7.76 -6.46
N HIS A 18 -4.63 7.75 -6.64
CA HIS A 18 -5.47 6.58 -6.38
C HIS A 18 -6.15 6.10 -7.67
N TYR A 19 -5.92 4.84 -8.03
CA TYR A 19 -6.49 4.18 -9.19
C TYR A 19 -7.49 3.09 -8.75
N ARG A 20 -8.77 3.26 -9.11
CA ARG A 20 -9.81 2.23 -8.94
C ARG A 20 -9.87 1.31 -10.16
N ILE A 21 -9.97 0.01 -9.93
CA ILE A 21 -10.18 -0.96 -11.01
C ILE A 21 -11.65 -1.45 -10.94
N PRO A 22 -12.52 -1.05 -11.88
CA PRO A 22 -13.98 -1.18 -11.75
C PRO A 22 -14.55 -2.59 -12.03
N ASP A 23 -13.73 -3.65 -12.04
CA ASP A 23 -14.23 -5.03 -12.24
C ASP A 23 -13.42 -6.06 -11.43
N PRO A 24 -13.99 -6.62 -10.34
CA PRO A 24 -13.33 -7.60 -9.49
C PRO A 24 -13.14 -8.98 -10.19
N ASN A 25 -13.82 -9.24 -11.31
CA ASN A 25 -13.72 -10.50 -12.05
C ASN A 25 -12.61 -10.52 -13.10
N ARG A 26 -11.90 -9.41 -13.31
CA ARG A 26 -10.75 -9.33 -14.21
C ARG A 26 -9.50 -9.88 -13.50
N VAL A 27 -9.39 -11.21 -13.44
CA VAL A 27 -8.24 -12.08 -13.03
C VAL A 27 -7.33 -11.56 -11.90
N GLY A 28 -7.40 -12.14 -10.68
CA GLY A 28 -6.42 -11.88 -9.59
C GLY A 28 -6.54 -10.50 -8.92
N GLY A 29 -7.77 -9.94 -8.97
CA GLY A 29 -8.14 -8.53 -9.04
C GLY A 29 -7.73 -7.61 -7.91
N VAL A 30 -6.68 -6.84 -8.18
CA VAL A 30 -6.39 -5.58 -7.50
C VAL A 30 -7.61 -4.67 -7.64
N ILE A 31 -8.11 -4.15 -6.51
CA ILE A 31 -9.27 -3.25 -6.43
C ILE A 31 -8.83 -1.78 -6.37
N SER A 32 -7.62 -1.54 -5.86
CA SER A 32 -7.04 -0.22 -5.67
C SER A 32 -5.53 -0.27 -5.79
N VAL A 33 -4.96 0.76 -6.41
CA VAL A 33 -3.54 1.08 -6.31
C VAL A 33 -3.43 2.50 -5.78
N VAL A 34 -2.65 2.67 -4.71
CA VAL A 34 -2.23 3.99 -4.25
C VAL A 34 -0.75 4.15 -4.53
N ARG A 35 -0.43 5.14 -5.38
CA ARG A 35 0.94 5.42 -5.80
C ARG A 35 1.50 6.56 -4.98
N GLY A 36 2.60 6.36 -4.28
CA GLY A 36 3.42 7.40 -3.66
C GLY A 36 4.63 7.73 -4.51
N VAL A 37 4.92 9.03 -4.71
CA VAL A 37 6.12 9.49 -5.42
C VAL A 37 6.87 10.53 -4.58
N LEU A 38 8.19 10.36 -4.46
CA LEU A 38 9.12 11.34 -3.87
C LEU A 38 10.45 11.33 -4.64
N ASP A 39 10.82 12.45 -5.23
CA ASP A 39 11.99 12.58 -6.10
C ASP A 39 12.01 11.49 -7.20
N THR A 40 13.00 10.60 -7.19
CA THR A 40 13.15 9.46 -8.11
C THR A 40 12.51 8.17 -7.60
N ARG A 41 11.96 8.19 -6.38
CA ARG A 41 11.36 7.04 -5.69
C ARG A 41 9.88 6.99 -5.98
N GLN A 42 9.39 5.81 -6.31
CA GLN A 42 7.96 5.54 -6.41
C GLN A 42 7.63 4.20 -5.75
N VAL A 43 6.52 4.19 -5.01
CA VAL A 43 5.92 2.99 -4.41
C VAL A 43 4.48 2.89 -4.87
N ASP A 44 4.11 1.78 -5.49
CA ASP A 44 2.73 1.44 -5.82
C ASP A 44 2.22 0.44 -4.77
N TRP A 45 1.38 0.90 -3.84
CA TRP A 45 0.68 0.05 -2.87
C TRP A 45 -0.59 -0.51 -3.50
N LYS A 46 -0.62 -1.81 -3.72
CA LYS A 46 -1.70 -2.52 -4.39
C LYS A 46 -2.55 -3.25 -3.37
N ILE A 47 -3.86 -3.15 -3.50
CA ILE A 47 -4.84 -3.80 -2.63
C ILE A 47 -5.74 -4.69 -3.46
N ARG A 48 -5.99 -5.92 -3.00
CA ARG A 48 -6.95 -6.86 -3.61
C ARG A 48 -7.84 -7.51 -2.57
N VAL A 49 -8.98 -8.02 -3.04
CA VAL A 49 -9.85 -8.92 -2.26
C VAL A 49 -9.60 -10.35 -2.70
N ARG A 50 -9.29 -11.24 -1.77
CA ARG A 50 -9.13 -12.68 -2.03
C ARG A 50 -9.66 -13.49 -0.87
N GLU A 51 -10.53 -14.46 -1.16
CA GLU A 51 -11.09 -15.39 -0.16
C GLU A 51 -11.76 -14.66 1.03
N GLY A 52 -12.46 -13.55 0.75
CA GLY A 52 -13.13 -12.73 1.77
C GLY A 52 -12.19 -11.88 2.63
N THR A 53 -10.93 -11.73 2.22
CA THR A 53 -9.90 -10.99 2.96
C THR A 53 -9.26 -9.93 2.08
N LEU A 54 -8.80 -8.85 2.72
CA LEU A 54 -7.94 -7.87 2.07
C LEU A 54 -6.50 -8.38 2.05
N GLN A 55 -5.83 -8.17 0.93
CA GLN A 55 -4.41 -8.41 0.78
C GLN A 55 -3.74 -7.19 0.16
N ASN A 56 -2.47 -6.97 0.50
CA ASN A 56 -1.65 -5.92 -0.09
C ASN A 56 -0.31 -6.43 -0.62
N ALA A 57 0.29 -5.66 -1.53
CA ALA A 57 1.65 -5.82 -2.02
C ALA A 57 2.18 -4.45 -2.47
N CYS A 58 3.50 -4.26 -2.46
CA CYS A 58 4.15 -3.02 -2.92
C CYS A 58 5.06 -3.30 -4.13
N ASP A 59 4.98 -2.44 -5.14
CA ASP A 59 5.98 -2.37 -6.22
C ASP A 59 6.83 -1.11 -6.06
N TYR A 60 8.13 -1.24 -6.26
CA TYR A 60 9.11 -0.17 -6.04
C TYR A 60 9.77 0.20 -7.36
N TYR A 61 9.84 1.50 -7.65
CA TYR A 61 10.38 2.03 -8.90
C TYR A 61 11.39 3.13 -8.65
N HIS A 62 12.54 3.05 -9.29
CA HIS A 62 13.57 4.09 -9.26
C HIS A 62 13.76 4.65 -10.66
N ASP A 63 13.61 5.97 -10.82
CA ASP A 63 13.66 6.64 -12.13
C ASP A 63 12.68 6.06 -13.18
N GLY A 64 11.52 5.58 -12.70
CA GLY A 64 10.48 4.98 -13.54
C GLY A 64 10.72 3.50 -13.90
N GLU A 65 11.84 2.92 -13.50
CA GLU A 65 12.14 1.50 -13.71
C GLU A 65 11.74 0.68 -12.49
N LEU A 66 11.03 -0.44 -12.71
CA LEU A 66 10.67 -1.38 -11.65
C LEU A 66 11.95 -2.05 -11.12
N ILE A 67 12.23 -1.87 -9.82
CA ILE A 67 13.40 -2.46 -9.16
C ILE A 67 13.03 -3.63 -8.24
N SER A 68 11.79 -3.67 -7.74
CA SER A 68 11.31 -4.77 -6.89
C SER A 68 9.79 -4.86 -6.91
N SER A 69 9.26 -6.08 -6.85
CA SER A 69 7.84 -6.39 -6.72
C SER A 69 7.65 -7.27 -5.49
N GLY A 70 6.86 -6.81 -4.53
CA GLY A 70 6.59 -7.51 -3.29
C GLY A 70 5.59 -8.66 -3.44
N ASP A 71 5.68 -9.59 -2.49
CA ASP A 71 4.69 -10.64 -2.29
C ASP A 71 3.36 -10.10 -1.74
N TRP A 72 2.31 -10.91 -1.87
CA TRP A 72 0.98 -10.57 -1.35
C TRP A 72 0.82 -11.00 0.10
N PHE A 73 0.54 -10.04 0.98
CA PHE A 73 0.31 -10.25 2.39
C PHE A 73 -1.16 -10.03 2.75
N ARG A 74 -1.70 -10.88 3.62
CA ARG A 74 -3.04 -10.73 4.16
C ARG A 74 -3.02 -9.76 5.34
N PHE A 75 -4.02 -8.90 5.44
CA PHE A 75 -4.22 -8.16 6.68
C PHE A 75 -4.85 -9.07 7.74
N GLU A 76 -4.21 -9.18 8.90
CA GLU A 76 -4.61 -10.14 9.94
C GLU A 76 -5.88 -9.73 10.70
N PHE A 77 -6.16 -8.43 10.79
CA PHE A 77 -7.20 -7.89 11.69
C PHE A 77 -8.36 -7.19 10.99
N VAL A 78 -8.43 -7.29 9.65
CA VAL A 78 -9.54 -6.76 8.86
C VAL A 78 -10.11 -7.81 7.93
N SER A 79 -11.43 -7.78 7.75
CA SER A 79 -12.17 -8.54 6.74
C SER A 79 -12.98 -7.59 5.87
N ILE A 80 -13.55 -8.12 4.80
CA ILE A 80 -14.47 -7.37 3.92
C ILE A 80 -15.83 -8.05 3.92
N ASN A 81 -16.90 -7.26 3.85
CA ASN A 81 -18.26 -7.80 3.75
C ASN A 81 -18.49 -8.52 2.41
N GLU A 82 -19.62 -9.24 2.29
CA GLU A 82 -19.96 -9.99 1.08
C GLU A 82 -20.09 -9.11 -0.17
N ALA A 83 -20.48 -7.84 -0.01
CA ALA A 83 -20.60 -6.89 -1.11
C ALA A 83 -19.24 -6.35 -1.60
N GLY A 84 -18.18 -6.50 -0.80
CA GLY A 84 -16.84 -6.02 -1.16
C GLY A 84 -16.66 -4.51 -1.03
N ASP A 85 -17.53 -3.81 -0.31
CA ASP A 85 -17.55 -2.35 -0.22
C ASP A 85 -17.30 -1.81 1.20
N THR A 86 -17.26 -2.69 2.21
CA THR A 86 -17.11 -2.31 3.62
C THR A 86 -16.07 -3.18 4.30
N VAL A 87 -15.12 -2.53 4.98
CA VAL A 87 -14.09 -3.16 5.80
C VAL A 87 -14.62 -3.33 7.23
N GLN A 88 -14.40 -4.51 7.80
CA GLN A 88 -14.83 -4.87 9.15
C GLN A 88 -13.61 -5.13 10.02
N PHE A 89 -13.60 -4.55 11.22
CA PHE A 89 -12.51 -4.72 12.18
C PHE A 89 -12.85 -5.80 13.20
N ALA A 90 -11.86 -6.62 13.57
CA ALA A 90 -12.06 -7.64 14.58
C ALA A 90 -12.47 -7.03 15.94
N HIS A 91 -13.42 -7.65 16.64
CA HIS A 91 -13.97 -7.15 17.92
C HIS A 91 -12.91 -6.92 19.01
N GLN A 92 -11.84 -7.71 19.00
CA GLN A 92 -10.71 -7.57 19.91
C GLN A 92 -9.96 -6.23 19.77
N HIS A 93 -10.19 -5.48 18.68
CA HIS A 93 -9.65 -4.15 18.43
C HIS A 93 -10.71 -3.04 18.53
N GLY A 94 -11.81 -3.29 19.27
CA GLY A 94 -12.90 -2.33 19.45
C GLY A 94 -14.09 -2.56 18.50
N GLY A 95 -13.91 -3.41 17.48
CA GLY A 95 -14.92 -3.66 16.46
C GLY A 95 -15.25 -2.42 15.62
N GLY A 96 -16.10 -2.60 14.62
CA GLY A 96 -16.58 -1.51 13.77
C GLY A 96 -16.49 -1.85 12.29
N GLU A 97 -17.04 -0.94 11.50
CA GLU A 97 -17.08 -1.02 10.06
C GLU A 97 -16.75 0.34 9.46
N MET A 98 -16.11 0.34 8.28
CA MET A 98 -15.75 1.54 7.55
C MET A 98 -15.91 1.27 6.05
N PRO A 99 -16.42 2.23 5.26
CA PRO A 99 -16.40 2.12 3.81
C PRO A 99 -14.99 1.82 3.31
N LEU A 100 -14.87 0.89 2.37
CA LEU A 100 -13.58 0.44 1.83
C LEU A 100 -12.71 1.61 1.37
N ASP A 101 -13.34 2.60 0.74
CA ASP A 101 -12.65 3.74 0.15
C ASP A 101 -12.04 4.65 1.21
N GLU A 102 -12.80 4.95 2.26
CA GLU A 102 -12.33 5.73 3.41
C GLU A 102 -11.20 5.00 4.14
N TRP A 103 -11.30 3.67 4.26
CA TRP A 103 -10.26 2.85 4.87
C TRP A 103 -8.96 2.89 4.06
N ILE A 104 -9.03 2.74 2.74
CA ILE A 104 -7.86 2.78 1.86
C ILE A 104 -7.18 4.15 1.95
N GLU A 105 -7.94 5.24 1.87
CA GLU A 105 -7.39 6.60 1.95
C GLU A 105 -6.71 6.88 3.29
N GLY A 106 -7.33 6.45 4.40
CA GLY A 106 -6.77 6.60 5.73
C GLY A 106 -5.50 5.78 5.95
N ALA A 107 -5.47 4.54 5.46
CA ALA A 107 -4.33 3.64 5.62
C ALA A 107 -3.16 3.98 4.67
N ALA A 108 -3.45 4.47 3.46
CA ALA A 108 -2.45 4.70 2.43
C ALA A 108 -1.37 5.69 2.85
N LYS A 109 -1.77 6.82 3.43
CA LYS A 109 -0.81 7.90 3.73
C LYS A 109 0.30 7.44 4.67
N GLY A 110 -0.08 6.82 5.80
CA GLY A 110 0.90 6.32 6.77
C GLY A 110 1.75 5.21 6.18
N HIS A 111 1.14 4.28 5.46
CA HIS A 111 1.86 3.17 4.86
C HIS A 111 2.88 3.63 3.82
N ILE A 112 2.49 4.47 2.86
CA ILE A 112 3.40 5.00 1.84
C ILE A 112 4.52 5.85 2.47
N GLU A 113 4.22 6.60 3.54
CA GLU A 113 5.24 7.34 4.30
C GLU A 113 6.34 6.40 4.83
N ASP A 114 5.94 5.29 5.43
CA ASP A 114 6.85 4.28 5.97
C ASP A 114 7.64 3.57 4.84
N GLU A 115 6.97 3.21 3.73
CA GLU A 115 7.60 2.54 2.59
C GLU A 115 8.68 3.41 1.92
N LEU A 116 8.39 4.70 1.69
CA LEU A 116 9.34 5.64 1.10
C LEU A 116 10.47 6.06 2.06
N GLY A 117 10.21 6.01 3.37
CA GLY A 117 11.11 6.51 4.41
C GLY A 117 12.03 5.45 5.01
N GLU A 118 11.48 4.29 5.34
CA GLU A 118 12.18 3.24 6.09
C GLU A 118 12.57 2.06 5.22
N VAL A 119 11.65 1.60 4.37
CA VAL A 119 11.79 0.35 3.62
C VAL A 119 12.58 0.55 2.33
N TRP A 120 12.47 1.73 1.72
CA TRP A 120 13.07 2.06 0.42
C TRP A 120 14.55 1.70 0.29
N ASN A 121 15.38 2.11 1.27
CA ASN A 121 16.83 1.91 1.17
C ASN A 121 17.18 0.42 1.19
N ASP A 122 16.53 -0.36 2.05
CA ASP A 122 16.75 -1.79 2.15
C ASP A 122 16.38 -2.49 0.84
N VAL A 123 15.22 -2.13 0.25
CA VAL A 123 14.78 -2.67 -1.05
C VAL A 123 15.76 -2.30 -2.17
N LYS A 124 16.26 -1.06 -2.19
CA LYS A 124 17.20 -0.59 -3.21
C LYS A 124 18.53 -1.35 -3.12
N GLU A 125 19.09 -1.49 -1.93
CA GLU A 125 20.33 -2.23 -1.68
C GLU A 125 20.21 -3.71 -2.09
N MET A 126 19.08 -4.35 -1.78
CA MET A 126 18.81 -5.73 -2.21
C MET A 126 18.74 -5.86 -3.74
N SER A 127 18.02 -4.95 -4.41
CA SER A 127 17.86 -4.99 -5.88
C SER A 127 19.18 -4.82 -6.64
N GLU A 128 20.15 -4.11 -6.07
CA GLU A 128 21.48 -3.91 -6.68
C GLU A 128 22.43 -5.08 -6.40
N SER A 129 22.18 -5.86 -5.34
CA SER A 129 23.00 -7.02 -4.97
C SER A 129 22.66 -8.28 -5.78
N GLU A 130 21.47 -8.31 -6.42
CA GLU A 130 21.00 -9.43 -7.24
C GLU A 130 21.36 -9.31 -8.74
N GLN A 131 22.04 -8.23 -9.14
CA GLN A 131 22.53 -7.97 -10.51
C GLN A 131 24.01 -8.35 -10.68
#